data_AF-A0A5A7VMH2-F1
#
_entry.id   AF-A0A5A7VMH2-F1
#
_cell.length_a   1.000
_cell.length_b   1.000
_cell.length_c   1.000
_cell.angle_alpha   90.00
_cell.angle_beta   90.00
_cell.angle_gamma   90.00
#
_symmetry.space_group_name_H-M   'P 1'
#
loop_
_entity.id
_entity.type
_entity.pdbx_description
1 polymer ?
#
loop_
_entity_poly.entity_id
_entity_poly.type
_entity_poly.pdbx_seq_one_letter_code
_entity_poly.pdbx_strand_id
1 'polypeptide(L)'
;MRHLLLISLLAFSLAAQAGQTLRIGQQVLTVGDTAAHAIALLGTPAFKEPVENKFGAHLGERWQYARDKGHVVVVTIIAGKVADIDDRRS
;
A
#
# COMPACT_ATOMS: atom_id res chain seq x y z
N MET A 1 -30.89 8.15 -27.44
CA MET A 1 -29.45 8.55 -27.41
C MET A 1 -28.98 9.06 -26.04
N ARG A 2 -29.76 9.88 -25.30
CA ARG A 2 -29.37 10.39 -23.96
C ARG A 2 -29.09 9.29 -22.92
N HIS A 3 -29.82 8.19 -22.99
CA HIS A 3 -29.67 7.01 -22.13
C HIS A 3 -28.38 6.21 -22.41
N LEU A 4 -27.91 6.19 -23.66
CA LEU A 4 -26.65 5.52 -24.03
C LEU A 4 -25.43 6.28 -23.48
N LEU A 5 -25.51 7.61 -23.43
CA LEU A 5 -24.52 8.47 -22.78
C LEU A 5 -24.47 8.25 -21.26
N LEU A 6 -25.62 8.08 -20.61
CA LEU A 6 -25.68 7.79 -19.18
C LEU A 6 -25.09 6.42 -18.83
N ILE A 7 -25.36 5.40 -19.65
CA ILE A 7 -24.83 4.04 -19.45
C ILE A 7 -23.30 4.01 -19.63
N SER A 8 -22.77 4.74 -20.62
CA SER A 8 -21.32 4.83 -20.86
C SER A 8 -20.58 5.60 -19.77
N LEU A 9 -21.14 6.68 -19.24
CA LEU A 9 -20.58 7.38 -18.07
C LEU A 9 -20.58 6.50 -16.82
N LEU A 10 -21.65 5.73 -16.60
CA LEU A 10 -21.76 4.85 -15.44
C LEU A 10 -20.73 3.71 -15.52
N ALA A 11 -20.50 3.14 -16.71
CA ALA A 11 -19.48 2.11 -16.93
C ALA A 11 -18.06 2.60 -16.62
N PHE A 12 -17.75 3.88 -16.85
CA PHE A 12 -16.43 4.46 -16.56
C PHE A 12 -16.18 4.71 -15.07
N SER A 13 -17.23 4.90 -14.25
CA SER A 13 -17.07 5.09 -12.79
C SER A 13 -16.59 3.85 -12.03
N LEU A 14 -16.62 2.66 -12.66
CA LEU A 14 -16.17 1.41 -12.05
C LEU A 14 -14.65 1.22 -12.08
N ALA A 15 -13.89 2.11 -12.72
CA ALA A 15 -12.43 2.16 -12.59
C ALA A 15 -12.00 2.79 -11.25
N ALA A 16 -12.62 2.35 -10.15
CA ALA A 16 -12.14 2.64 -8.80
C ALA A 16 -10.87 1.81 -8.58
N GLN A 17 -9.72 2.41 -8.89
CA GLN A 17 -8.43 1.84 -8.50
C GLN A 17 -8.41 1.84 -6.97
N ALA A 18 -8.51 0.66 -6.37
CA ALA A 18 -8.33 0.46 -4.93
C ALA A 18 -6.85 0.65 -4.57
N GLY A 19 -6.36 1.88 -4.74
CA GLY A 19 -5.06 2.30 -4.24
C GLY A 19 -5.13 2.27 -2.72
N GLN A 20 -4.48 1.29 -2.12
CA GLN A 20 -4.37 1.22 -0.67
C GLN A 20 -3.64 2.47 -0.20
N THR A 21 -4.28 3.21 0.71
CA THR A 21 -3.73 4.40 1.33
C THR A 21 -3.80 4.22 2.83
N LEU A 22 -2.76 4.64 3.53
CA LEU A 22 -2.71 4.60 4.99
C LEU A 22 -2.56 6.02 5.50
N ARG A 23 -3.50 6.45 6.34
CA ARG A 23 -3.42 7.75 7.00
C ARG A 23 -2.63 7.63 8.30
N ILE A 24 -1.62 8.48 8.45
CA ILE A 24 -0.78 8.58 9.65
C ILE A 24 -0.85 10.02 10.15
N GLY A 25 -1.64 10.24 11.21
CA GLY A 25 -1.93 11.60 11.69
C GLY A 25 -2.58 12.44 10.59
N GLN A 26 -1.86 13.47 10.13
CA GLN A 26 -2.28 14.38 9.05
C GLN A 26 -1.68 14.04 7.68
N GLN A 27 -0.80 13.04 7.60
CA GLN A 27 -0.13 12.63 6.37
C GLN A 27 -0.69 11.30 5.86
N VAL A 28 -0.49 11.01 4.58
CA VAL A 28 -0.97 9.78 3.93
C VAL A 28 0.20 9.12 3.21
N LEU A 29 0.39 7.82 3.48
CA LEU A 29 1.26 6.95 2.69
C LEU A 29 0.43 6.29 1.59
N THR A 30 0.93 6.35 0.35
CA THR A 30 0.24 5.81 -0.82
C THR A 30 1.12 4.82 -1.58
N VAL A 31 0.51 3.83 -2.23
CA VAL A 31 1.22 2.96 -3.18
C VAL A 31 1.90 3.82 -4.26
N GLY A 32 3.16 3.52 -4.54
CA GLY A 32 4.04 4.26 -5.46
C GLY A 32 4.99 5.25 -4.76
N ASP A 33 4.72 5.61 -3.50
CA ASP A 33 5.62 6.41 -2.67
C ASP A 33 6.98 5.75 -2.51
N THR A 34 8.00 6.55 -2.26
CA THR A 34 9.35 6.02 -2.03
C THR A 34 9.44 5.31 -0.68
N ALA A 35 10.30 4.31 -0.59
CA ALA A 35 10.60 3.63 0.66
C ALA A 35 11.15 4.60 1.73
N ALA A 36 11.88 5.64 1.30
CA ALA A 36 12.35 6.71 2.18
C ALA A 36 11.18 7.54 2.77
N HIS A 37 10.15 7.84 1.97
CA HIS A 37 8.93 8.50 2.46
C HIS A 37 8.21 7.63 3.49
N ALA A 38 8.11 6.33 3.25
CA ALA A 38 7.53 5.39 4.22
C ALA A 38 8.28 5.41 5.56
N ILE A 39 9.62 5.42 5.54
CA ILE A 39 10.44 5.54 6.76
C ILE A 39 10.25 6.89 7.45
N ALA A 40 10.18 7.99 6.68
CA ALA A 40 9.97 9.31 7.25
C ALA A 40 8.61 9.42 7.97
N LEU A 41 7.56 8.77 7.44
CA LEU A 41 6.21 8.79 8.01
C LEU A 41 5.99 7.78 9.14
N LEU A 42 6.53 6.56 8.98
CA LEU A 42 6.25 5.44 9.88
C LEU A 42 7.39 5.16 10.88
N GLY A 43 8.55 5.76 10.68
CA GLY A 43 9.78 5.46 11.42
C GLY A 43 10.49 4.22 10.88
N THR A 44 11.33 3.63 11.72
CA THR A 44 12.05 2.39 11.39
C THR A 44 11.11 1.19 11.54
N PRO A 45 11.02 0.29 10.55
CA PRO A 45 10.22 -0.92 10.70
C PRO A 45 10.77 -1.81 11.81
N ALA A 46 9.87 -2.43 12.56
CA ALA A 46 10.21 -3.36 13.63
C ALA A 46 10.75 -4.69 13.08
N PHE A 47 10.27 -5.09 11.90
CA PHE A 47 10.73 -6.31 11.23
C PHE A 47 10.79 -6.13 9.71
N LYS A 48 11.74 -6.83 9.08
CA LYS A 48 11.92 -6.85 7.63
C LYS A 48 12.07 -8.30 7.15
N GLU A 49 11.29 -8.65 6.14
CA GLU A 49 11.34 -9.96 5.49
C GLU A 49 11.61 -9.78 4.00
N PRO A 50 12.47 -10.60 3.37
CA PRO A 50 12.58 -10.61 1.92
C PRO A 50 11.26 -11.11 1.31
N VAL A 51 10.83 -10.46 0.23
CA VAL A 51 9.76 -10.95 -0.63
C VAL A 51 10.42 -11.66 -1.80
N GLU A 52 10.13 -12.95 -1.94
CA GLU A 52 10.67 -13.80 -3.00
C GLU A 52 9.54 -14.37 -3.86
N ASN A 53 9.85 -14.66 -5.12
CA ASN A 53 8.94 -15.44 -5.96
C ASN A 53 9.07 -16.95 -5.66
N LYS A 54 8.22 -17.76 -6.31
CA LYS A 54 8.27 -19.24 -6.20
C LYS A 54 9.58 -19.90 -6.63
N PHE A 55 10.50 -19.15 -7.23
CA PHE A 55 11.82 -19.59 -7.69
C PHE A 55 12.96 -19.04 -6.80
N GLY A 56 12.64 -18.37 -5.68
CA GLY A 56 13.63 -17.79 -4.76
C GLY A 56 14.27 -16.49 -5.26
N ALA A 57 13.74 -15.86 -6.33
CA ALA A 57 14.26 -14.58 -6.77
C ALA A 57 13.77 -13.47 -5.83
N HIS A 58 14.71 -12.68 -5.33
CA HIS A 58 14.43 -11.51 -4.50
C HIS A 58 13.67 -10.43 -5.29
N LEU A 59 12.47 -10.09 -4.83
CA LEU A 59 11.62 -9.06 -5.43
C LEU A 59 11.69 -7.74 -4.63
N GLY A 60 11.93 -7.82 -3.32
CA GLY A 60 12.03 -6.67 -2.44
C GLY A 60 11.86 -7.06 -0.99
N GLU A 61 11.26 -6.19 -0.19
CA GLU A 61 11.14 -6.36 1.26
C GLU A 61 9.71 -6.12 1.73
N ARG A 62 9.28 -6.89 2.73
CA ARG A 62 8.07 -6.65 3.51
C ARG A 62 8.47 -6.09 4.86
N TRP A 63 7.98 -4.90 5.18
CA TRP A 63 8.28 -4.18 6.39
C TRP A 63 7.09 -4.21 7.33
N GLN A 64 7.30 -4.56 8.59
CA GLN A 64 6.25 -4.58 9.61
C GLN A 64 6.47 -3.46 10.61
N TYR A 65 5.43 -2.69 10.86
CA TYR A 65 5.39 -1.60 11.83
C TYR A 65 4.40 -1.96 12.93
N ALA A 66 4.94 -2.23 14.12
CA ALA A 66 4.12 -2.36 15.31
C ALA A 66 3.58 -0.98 15.70
N ARG A 67 2.27 -0.93 15.95
CA ARG A 67 1.57 0.25 16.45
C ARG A 67 0.92 -0.10 17.79
N ASP A 68 0.38 0.92 18.44
CA ASP A 68 -0.24 0.75 19.75
C ASP A 68 -1.41 -0.24 19.69
N LYS A 69 -1.63 -0.96 20.81
CA LYS A 69 -2.78 -1.86 21.01
C LYS A 69 -2.88 -3.03 20.02
N GLY A 70 -1.73 -3.57 19.56
CA GLY A 70 -1.70 -4.77 18.70
C GLY A 70 -1.97 -4.51 17.23
N HIS A 71 -2.09 -3.25 16.83
CA HIS A 71 -2.24 -2.83 15.44
C HIS A 71 -0.91 -3.01 14.69
N VAL A 72 -0.93 -3.70 13.55
CA VAL A 72 0.27 -3.90 12.72
C VAL A 72 0.01 -3.39 11.32
N VAL A 73 0.90 -2.51 10.87
CA VAL A 73 0.93 -2.06 9.47
C VAL A 73 2.03 -2.82 8.76
N VAL A 74 1.70 -3.46 7.65
CA VAL A 74 2.65 -4.15 6.79
C VAL A 74 2.77 -3.40 5.49
N VAL A 75 3.98 -2.97 5.13
CA VAL A 75 4.27 -2.27 3.89
C VAL A 75 5.19 -3.14 3.04
N THR A 76 4.78 -3.44 1.81
CA THR A 76 5.65 -4.14 0.86
C THR A 76 6.39 -3.13 0.00
N ILE A 77 7.71 -3.23 -0.07
CA ILE A 77 8.58 -2.39 -0.86
C ILE A 77 9.16 -3.22 -2.02
N ILE A 78 8.88 -2.80 -3.25
CA ILE A 78 9.43 -3.40 -4.47
C ILE A 78 10.14 -2.30 -5.25
N ALA A 79 11.37 -2.57 -5.71
CA ALA A 79 12.19 -1.60 -6.45
C ALA A 79 12.27 -0.20 -5.78
N GLY A 80 12.36 -0.17 -4.43
CA GLY A 80 12.47 1.07 -3.65
C GLY A 80 11.19 1.88 -3.51
N LYS A 81 10.03 1.33 -3.91
CA LYS A 81 8.72 1.97 -3.81
C LYS A 81 7.73 1.11 -3.03
N VAL A 82 6.78 1.76 -2.38
CA VAL A 82 5.63 1.11 -1.75
C VAL A 82 4.80 0.44 -2.84
N ALA A 83 4.70 -0.87 -2.79
CA ALA A 83 3.94 -1.69 -3.74
C ALA A 83 2.58 -2.10 -3.16
N ASP A 84 2.49 -2.27 -1.84
CA ASP A 84 1.29 -2.73 -1.13
C ASP A 84 1.33 -2.26 0.33
N ILE A 85 0.15 -2.02 0.92
CA ILE A 85 -0.04 -1.56 2.29
C ILE A 85 -1.20 -2.35 2.94
N ASP A 86 -0.86 -3.24 3.86
CA ASP A 86 -1.82 -4.07 4.60
C ASP A 86 -1.96 -3.57 6.05
N ASP A 87 -3.15 -3.06 6.39
CA ASP A 87 -3.48 -2.48 7.69
C ASP A 87 -4.24 -3.50 8.55
N ARG A 88 -3.55 -4.20 9.45
CA ARG A 88 -4.14 -5.28 10.26
C ARG A 88 -4.47 -4.83 11.68
N ARG A 89 -5.75 -4.63 11.97
CA ARG A 89 -6.27 -4.40 13.33
C ARG A 89 -6.72 -5.71 13.96
N SER A 90 -6.18 -6.00 15.14
CA SER A 90 -6.66 -7.05 16.06
C SER A 90 -7.83 -6.57 16.91
#